data_AF-A0A1H8ZT10-F1
#
_entry.id   AF-A0A1H8ZT10-F1
#
_cell.length_a   1.000
_cell.length_b   1.000
_cell.length_c   1.000
_cell.angle_alpha   90.00
_cell.angle_beta   90.00
_cell.angle_gamma   90.00
#
_symmetry.space_group_name_H-M   'P 1'
#
loop_
_entity.id
_entity.type
_entity.pdbx_description
1 polymer ?
#
loop_
_entity_poly.entity_id
_entity_poly.type
_entity_poly.pdbx_seq_one_letter_code
_entity_poly.pdbx_strand_id
1 'polypeptide(L)'
;METTDQEIEGFRIVTVEGILEDLEVPDVSALQERYGPGTFGCHEALHVSSIELQSVSDNLMSHPAVALNSEWYQLAYRAHEALVELYQAIGAEHLATEDEAEEA
;
A
#
# COMPACT_ATOMS: atom_id res chain seq x y z
N MET A 1 15.95 -15.08 -5.79
CA MET A 1 16.12 -15.13 -4.32
C MET A 1 14.93 -14.39 -3.77
N GLU A 2 14.06 -15.07 -3.03
CA GLU A 2 12.94 -14.39 -2.36
C GLU A 2 13.51 -13.58 -1.19
N THR A 3 13.07 -12.34 -1.05
CA THR A 3 13.39 -11.50 0.09
C THR A 3 12.71 -12.07 1.32
N THR A 4 13.45 -12.22 2.42
CA THR A 4 12.91 -12.73 3.68
C THR A 4 12.08 -11.67 4.40
N ASP A 5 11.15 -12.10 5.26
CA ASP A 5 10.35 -11.19 6.08
C ASP A 5 11.23 -10.26 6.94
N GLN A 6 12.38 -10.76 7.40
CA GLN A 6 13.34 -9.98 8.19
C GLN A 6 13.98 -8.86 7.36
N GLU A 7 14.30 -9.12 6.09
CA GLU A 7 14.82 -8.09 5.19
C GLU A 7 13.75 -7.06 4.84
N ILE A 8 12.50 -7.49 4.61
CA ILE A 8 11.35 -6.61 4.36
C ILE A 8 11.13 -5.67 5.56
N GLU A 9 11.15 -6.20 6.78
CA GLU A 9 11.01 -5.41 8.00
C GLU A 9 12.17 -4.41 8.15
N GLY A 10 13.39 -4.81 7.80
CA GLY A 10 14.55 -3.91 7.75
C GLY A 10 14.34 -2.74 6.79
N PHE A 11 13.82 -3.00 5.58
CA PHE A 11 13.50 -1.95 4.62
C PHE A 11 12.40 -1.01 5.15
N ARG A 12 11.34 -1.56 5.76
CA ARG A 12 10.25 -0.78 6.34
C ARG A 12 10.75 0.19 7.42
N ILE A 13 11.62 -0.26 8.32
CA ILE A 13 12.21 0.59 9.38
C ILE A 13 12.98 1.75 8.76
N VAL A 14 13.86 1.47 7.79
CA VAL A 14 14.64 2.52 7.10
C VAL A 14 13.73 3.52 6.38
N THR A 15 12.66 3.04 5.74
CA THR A 15 11.66 3.91 5.10
C THR A 15 10.96 4.81 6.13
N VAL A 16 10.57 4.28 7.29
CA VAL A 16 9.93 5.07 8.36
C VAL A 16 10.90 6.13 8.90
N GLU A 17 12.16 5.78 9.15
CA GLU A 17 13.18 6.74 9.61
C GLU A 17 13.37 7.89 8.60
N GLY A 18 13.44 7.58 7.30
CA GLY A 18 13.53 8.61 6.26
C GLY A 18 12.30 9.52 6.22
N ILE A 19 11.09 8.97 6.37
CA ILE A 19 9.85 9.76 6.41
C ILE A 19 9.82 10.69 7.63
N LEU A 20 10.29 10.22 8.80
CA LEU A 20 10.37 11.06 10.00
C LEU A 20 11.29 12.26 9.78
N GLU A 21 12.46 12.02 9.16
CA GLU A 21 13.41 13.06 8.81
C GLU A 21 12.83 14.05 7.79
N ASP A 22 12.29 13.55 6.67
CA ASP A 22 11.75 14.37 5.57
C ASP A 22 10.56 15.24 6.00
N LEU A 23 9.72 14.74 6.91
CA LEU A 23 8.56 15.47 7.42
C LEU A 23 8.84 16.28 8.68
N GLU A 24 10.07 16.25 9.21
CA GLU A 24 10.51 16.94 10.43
C GLU A 24 9.60 16.66 11.65
N VAL A 25 9.14 15.41 11.79
CA VAL A 25 8.26 14.98 12.90
C VAL A 25 9.03 14.18 13.95
N PRO A 26 8.65 14.28 15.24
CA PRO A 26 9.47 13.78 16.35
C PRO A 26 9.54 12.26 16.46
N ASP A 27 8.45 11.55 16.14
CA ASP A 27 8.36 10.10 16.27
C ASP A 27 7.19 9.51 15.46
N VAL A 28 7.07 8.18 15.52
CA VAL A 28 6.04 7.40 14.83
C VAL A 28 4.62 7.75 15.31
N SER A 29 4.44 8.18 16.55
CA SER A 29 3.11 8.55 17.07
C SER A 29 2.59 9.79 16.34
N ALA A 30 3.46 10.76 16.08
CA ALA A 30 3.11 11.94 15.28
C ALA A 30 2.76 11.59 13.82
N LEU A 31 3.37 10.54 13.25
CA LEU A 31 2.95 10.01 11.94
C LEU A 31 1.59 9.32 12.02
N GLN A 32 1.33 8.53 13.07
CA GLN A 32 0.05 7.85 13.27
C GLN A 32 -1.12 8.84 13.38
N GLU A 33 -0.94 9.98 14.03
CA GLU A 33 -1.96 11.04 14.10
C GLU A 33 -2.31 11.61 12.71
N ARG A 34 -1.39 11.56 11.75
CA ARG A 34 -1.57 12.11 10.40
C ARG A 34 -1.97 11.06 9.36
N TYR A 35 -1.52 9.82 9.51
CA TYR A 35 -1.59 8.77 8.49
C TYR A 35 -2.20 7.44 9.00
N GLY A 36 -2.60 7.36 10.27
CA GLY A 36 -3.27 6.18 10.82
C GLY A 36 -4.72 6.02 10.34
N PRO A 37 -5.39 4.90 10.65
CA PRO A 37 -6.80 4.68 10.32
C PRO A 37 -7.70 5.86 10.76
N GLY A 38 -8.76 6.12 9.98
CA GLY A 38 -9.66 7.25 10.18
C GLY A 38 -9.12 8.63 9.79
N THR A 39 -7.82 8.77 9.46
CA THR A 39 -7.26 10.05 9.00
C THR A 39 -7.36 10.21 7.48
N PHE A 40 -7.32 11.47 7.02
CA PHE A 40 -7.18 11.77 5.59
C PHE A 40 -5.93 11.14 4.97
N GLY A 41 -4.81 11.05 5.72
CA GLY A 41 -3.59 10.43 5.22
C GLY A 41 -3.76 8.93 4.93
N CYS A 42 -4.56 8.21 5.72
CA CYS A 42 -4.89 6.82 5.45
C CYS A 42 -5.86 6.67 4.26
N HIS A 43 -6.82 7.59 4.11
CA HIS A 43 -7.68 7.66 2.93
C HIS A 43 -6.88 7.83 1.64
N GLU A 44 -5.87 8.72 1.64
CA GLU A 44 -4.98 8.89 0.49
C GLU A 44 -4.22 7.61 0.16
N ALA A 45 -3.76 6.85 1.17
CA ALA A 45 -3.12 5.55 0.94
C ALA A 45 -4.08 4.54 0.29
N LEU A 46 -5.32 4.46 0.77
CA LEU A 46 -6.38 3.65 0.14
C LEU A 46 -6.61 4.07 -1.31
N HIS A 47 -6.73 5.36 -1.57
CA HIS A 47 -6.94 5.90 -2.91
C HIS A 47 -5.76 5.59 -3.85
N VAL A 48 -4.52 5.85 -3.43
CA VAL A 48 -3.31 5.59 -4.22
C VAL A 48 -3.16 4.09 -4.52
N SER A 49 -3.44 3.21 -3.56
CA SER A 49 -3.41 1.75 -3.81
C SER A 49 -4.40 1.32 -4.90
N SER A 50 -5.58 1.94 -4.97
CA SER A 50 -6.55 1.71 -6.05
C SER A 50 -6.05 2.22 -7.41
N ILE A 51 -5.33 3.35 -7.45
CA ILE A 51 -4.76 3.87 -8.70
C ILE A 51 -3.71 2.90 -9.24
N GLU A 52 -2.80 2.44 -8.39
CA GLU A 52 -1.74 1.52 -8.81
C GLU A 52 -2.29 0.15 -9.22
N LEU A 53 -3.32 -0.34 -8.52
CA LEU A 53 -4.05 -1.55 -8.88
C LEU A 53 -4.59 -1.47 -10.32
N GLN A 54 -5.29 -0.36 -10.64
CA GLN A 54 -5.83 -0.12 -11.96
C GLN A 54 -4.71 0.03 -13.00
N SER A 55 -3.63 0.73 -12.66
CA SER A 55 -2.48 0.90 -13.55
C SER A 55 -1.83 -0.44 -13.94
N VAL A 56 -1.67 -1.36 -12.99
CA VAL A 56 -1.11 -2.70 -13.28
C VAL A 56 -2.04 -3.51 -14.18
N SER A 57 -3.34 -3.54 -13.89
CA SER A 57 -4.33 -4.24 -14.72
C SER A 57 -4.42 -3.65 -16.13
N ASP A 58 -4.66 -2.35 -16.23
CA ASP A 58 -5.11 -1.69 -17.46
C ASP A 58 -3.92 -1.32 -18.36
N ASN A 59 -2.75 -1.05 -17.78
CA ASN A 59 -1.56 -0.68 -18.55
C ASN A 59 -0.59 -1.85 -18.66
N LEU A 60 -0.15 -2.43 -17.54
CA LEU A 60 0.96 -3.39 -17.56
C LEU A 60 0.53 -4.76 -18.08
N MET A 61 -0.53 -5.35 -17.54
CA MET A 61 -1.02 -6.66 -17.96
C MET A 61 -1.61 -6.63 -19.38
N SER A 62 -2.19 -5.50 -19.78
CA SER A 62 -2.72 -5.28 -21.14
C SER A 62 -1.64 -4.93 -22.17
N HIS A 63 -0.40 -4.68 -21.74
CA HIS A 63 0.70 -4.38 -22.66
C HIS A 63 1.04 -5.61 -23.53
N PRO A 64 1.13 -5.50 -24.87
CA PRO A 64 1.32 -6.66 -25.74
C PRO A 64 2.56 -7.50 -25.41
N ALA A 65 3.67 -6.87 -25.03
CA ALA A 65 4.88 -7.59 -24.66
C ALA A 65 4.71 -8.44 -23.39
N VAL A 66 3.90 -7.97 -22.43
CA VAL A 66 3.58 -8.71 -21.19
C VAL A 66 2.57 -9.81 -21.48
N ALA A 67 1.51 -9.50 -22.24
CA ALA A 67 0.47 -10.47 -22.60
C ALA A 67 1.00 -11.65 -23.46
N LEU A 68 2.01 -11.42 -24.30
CA LEU A 68 2.61 -12.46 -25.14
C LEU A 68 3.61 -13.35 -24.39
N ASN A 69 4.01 -13.00 -23.17
CA ASN A 69 4.97 -13.76 -22.37
C ASN A 69 4.31 -14.26 -21.07
N SER A 70 4.14 -15.57 -20.96
CA SER A 70 3.45 -16.19 -19.81
C SER A 70 4.15 -15.94 -18.47
N GLU A 71 5.48 -15.90 -18.44
CA GLU A 71 6.24 -15.65 -17.20
C GLU A 71 6.07 -14.20 -16.76
N TRP A 72 6.16 -13.25 -17.69
CA TRP A 72 5.98 -11.82 -17.38
C TRP A 72 4.55 -11.51 -16.96
N TYR A 73 3.57 -12.12 -17.62
CA TYR A 73 2.17 -11.98 -17.22
C TYR A 73 1.93 -12.52 -15.80
N GLN A 74 2.53 -13.66 -15.43
CA GLN A 74 2.43 -14.19 -14.07
C GLN A 74 3.03 -13.25 -13.02
N LEU A 75 4.15 -12.61 -13.31
CA LEU A 75 4.76 -11.61 -12.42
C LEU A 75 3.86 -10.38 -12.26
N ALA A 76 3.33 -9.85 -13.37
CA ALA A 76 2.41 -8.72 -13.33
C ALA A 76 1.10 -9.05 -12.58
N TYR A 77 0.56 -10.26 -12.79
CA TYR A 77 -0.62 -10.74 -12.08
C TYR A 77 -0.39 -10.84 -10.56
N ARG A 78 0.77 -11.37 -10.13
CA ARG A 78 1.11 -11.43 -8.70
C ARG A 78 1.26 -10.05 -8.08
N ALA A 79 1.81 -9.09 -8.83
CA ALA A 79 1.86 -7.69 -8.37
C ALA A 79 0.45 -7.10 -8.21
N HIS A 80 -0.46 -7.39 -9.15
CA HIS A 80 -1.87 -7.01 -9.05
C HIS A 80 -2.54 -7.65 -7.83
N GLU A 81 -2.38 -8.95 -7.59
CA GLU A 81 -2.94 -9.62 -6.40
C GLU A 81 -2.44 -9.00 -5.10
N ALA A 82 -1.14 -8.72 -4.97
CA ALA A 82 -0.57 -8.06 -3.80
C ALA A 82 -1.17 -6.65 -3.58
N LEU A 83 -1.45 -5.90 -4.65
CA LEU A 83 -2.11 -4.60 -4.57
C LEU A 83 -3.59 -4.73 -4.16
N VAL A 84 -4.30 -5.76 -4.61
CA VAL A 84 -5.67 -6.06 -4.14
C VAL A 84 -5.66 -6.34 -2.64
N GLU A 85 -4.76 -7.21 -2.18
CA GLU A 85 -4.64 -7.55 -0.76
C GLU A 85 -4.33 -6.31 0.08
N LEU A 86 -3.41 -5.45 -0.38
CA LEU A 86 -3.09 -4.19 0.29
C LEU A 86 -4.29 -3.23 0.35
N TYR A 87 -4.99 -3.01 -0.77
CA TYR A 87 -6.17 -2.16 -0.83
C TYR A 87 -7.26 -2.62 0.15
N GLN A 88 -7.53 -3.94 0.19
CA GLN A 88 -8.51 -4.51 1.10
C GLN A 88 -8.09 -4.40 2.57
N ALA A 89 -6.81 -4.63 2.87
CA ALA A 89 -6.28 -4.51 4.23
C ALA A 89 -6.38 -3.06 4.76
N ILE A 90 -6.02 -2.07 3.94
CA ILE A 90 -6.17 -0.65 4.30
C ILE A 90 -7.65 -0.31 4.49
N GLY A 91 -8.51 -0.72 3.55
CA GLY A 91 -9.94 -0.43 3.60
C GLY A 91 -10.63 -1.02 4.83
N ALA A 92 -10.28 -2.25 5.21
CA ALA A 92 -10.84 -2.91 6.38
C ALA A 92 -10.53 -2.15 7.69
N GLU A 93 -9.30 -1.70 7.87
CA GLU A 93 -8.88 -0.93 9.05
C GLU A 93 -9.46 0.49 9.03
N HIS A 94 -9.41 1.17 7.88
CA HIS A 94 -9.85 2.56 7.76
C HIS A 94 -11.37 2.70 7.95
N LEU A 95 -12.17 1.84 7.32
CA LEU A 95 -13.63 1.92 7.39
C LEU A 95 -14.18 1.49 8.76
N ALA A 96 -13.53 0.52 9.43
CA ALA A 96 -13.92 0.13 10.78
C ALA A 96 -13.89 1.32 11.77
N THR A 97 -12.96 2.27 11.57
CA THR A 97 -12.89 3.47 12.41
C THR A 97 -13.94 4.53 12.09
N GLU A 98 -14.48 4.56 10.87
CA GLU A 98 -15.59 5.45 10.51
C GLU A 98 -16.90 4.96 11.14
N ASP A 99 -17.16 3.65 11.09
CA ASP A 99 -18.34 3.02 11.71
C ASP A 99 -18.37 3.25 13.23
N GLU A 100 -17.22 3.12 13.92
CA GLU A 100 -17.12 3.39 15.37
C GLU A 100 -17.37 4.87 15.74
N ALA A 101 -17.07 5.81 14.82
CA ALA A 101 -17.30 7.23 15.04
C ALA A 101 -18.76 7.65 14.82
N GLU A 102 -19.52 6.92 14.00
CA GLU A 102 -20.96 7.17 13.79
C GLU A 102 -21.85 6.57 14.90
N GLU A 103 -21.38 5.56 15.63
CA GLU A 103 -22.11 4.92 16.74
C GLU A 103 -21.88 5.56 18.13
N ALA A 104 -20.93 6.49 18.27
CA ALA A 104 -20.54 7.14 19.54
C ALA A 104 -21.24 8.48 19.81
#